data_AF-A0A7X7YJS9-F1
#
_entry.id   AF-A0A7X7YJS9-F1
#
_cell.length_a   1.000
_cell.length_b   1.000
_cell.length_c   1.000
_cell.angle_alpha   90.00
_cell.angle_beta   90.00
_cell.angle_gamma   90.00
#
_symmetry.space_group_name_H-M   'P 1'
#
loop_
_entity.id
_entity.type
_entity.pdbx_description
1 polymer ?
#
loop_
_entity_poly.entity_id
_entity_poly.type
_entity_poly.pdbx_seq_one_letter_code
_entity_poly.pdbx_strand_id
1 'polypeptide(L)'
;MFCSKPTIRNGFTLLEVVTALLILGTICATVLTAMNRAIAVAIDLRKRTQAFEVARENMENLLCLVSVSEVSDFGIDPLHPDIEWETTVESFSEPATNKMWIQAVCTASYPDSSGEIQKVTLTHWLTGLSDKQAQMILDQQKRESEYMNLLNDNDRIVQEQEAIRRYLREMGLELKPYSEILTEQKREKRKWINEYEYDPELFGDLMGSLRDKEYEWLDSIRFNWDDFTRWRLENPNPEKPVGSSESFGDMGSNEVPKKSLIKDRPVDSQADREMQEFLNSIGEKR
;
A
#
# COMPACT_ATOMS: atom_id res chain seq x y z
N MET A 1 -14.16 91.15 -10.58
CA MET A 1 -13.24 91.21 -9.42
C MET A 1 -13.43 89.91 -8.63
N PHE A 2 -12.67 88.87 -8.93
CA PHE A 2 -12.72 87.60 -8.19
C PHE A 2 -11.59 87.61 -7.16
N CYS A 3 -11.96 87.67 -5.88
CA CYS A 3 -11.05 87.63 -4.76
C CYS A 3 -10.64 86.16 -4.53
N SER A 4 -9.42 85.80 -4.93
CA SER A 4 -8.84 84.48 -4.69
C SER A 4 -8.53 84.33 -3.20
N LYS A 5 -9.15 83.36 -2.53
CA LYS A 5 -8.82 83.00 -1.14
C LYS A 5 -7.41 82.41 -1.09
N PRO A 6 -6.58 82.78 -0.09
CA PRO A 6 -5.28 82.16 0.11
C PRO A 6 -5.47 80.70 0.58
N THR A 7 -5.03 79.75 -0.22
CA THR A 7 -4.92 78.35 0.18
C THR A 7 -3.71 78.23 1.11
N ILE A 8 -3.96 77.92 2.38
CA ILE A 8 -2.92 77.54 3.34
C ILE A 8 -2.32 76.22 2.83
N ARG A 9 -1.06 76.25 2.40
CA ARG A 9 -0.31 75.05 2.01
C ARG A 9 0.13 74.33 3.29
N ASN A 10 -0.70 73.40 3.76
CA ASN A 10 -0.28 72.46 4.79
C ASN A 10 0.67 71.45 4.15
N GLY A 11 1.95 71.49 4.53
CA GLY A 11 2.91 70.45 4.18
C GLY A 11 2.57 69.16 4.92
N PHE A 12 2.74 68.01 4.25
CA PHE A 12 2.60 66.71 4.88
C PHE A 12 3.54 66.60 6.07
N THR A 13 3.04 66.11 7.20
CA THR A 13 3.90 65.84 8.34
C THR A 13 4.76 64.60 8.06
N LEU A 14 5.98 64.56 8.57
CA LEU A 14 6.87 63.40 8.41
C LEU A 14 6.19 62.11 8.89
N LEU A 15 5.39 62.20 9.96
CA LEU A 15 4.61 61.09 10.49
C LEU A 15 3.62 60.53 9.45
N GLU A 16 2.88 61.40 8.77
CA GLU A 16 1.90 61.00 7.76
C GLU A 16 2.54 60.28 6.56
N VAL A 17 3.71 60.76 6.12
CA VAL A 17 4.48 60.09 5.04
C VAL A 17 4.94 58.71 5.49
N VAL A 18 5.42 58.58 6.74
CA VAL A 18 5.83 57.27 7.29
C VAL A 18 4.63 56.32 7.39
N THR A 19 3.47 56.78 7.87
CA THR A 19 2.26 55.96 7.93
C THR A 19 1.80 55.52 6.54
N ALA A 20 1.82 56.41 5.55
CA ALA A 20 1.46 56.07 4.17
C ALA A 20 2.42 55.03 3.57
N LEU A 21 3.73 55.15 3.83
CA LEU A 21 4.72 54.16 3.39
C LEU A 21 4.54 52.81 4.07
N LEU A 22 4.18 52.78 5.36
CA LEU A 22 3.88 51.53 6.07
C LEU A 22 2.66 50.83 5.48
N ILE A 23 1.57 51.56 5.23
CA ILE A 23 0.35 51.01 4.62
C ILE A 23 0.64 50.51 3.19
N LEU A 24 1.39 51.28 2.41
CA LEU A 24 1.78 50.86 1.06
C LEU A 24 2.66 49.60 1.13
N GLY A 25 3.60 49.54 2.06
CA GLY A 25 4.46 48.38 2.28
C GLY A 25 3.66 47.13 2.64
N THR A 26 2.67 47.23 3.54
CA THR A 26 1.82 46.09 3.89
C THR A 26 0.95 45.65 2.72
N ILE A 27 0.35 46.59 1.98
CA ILE A 27 -0.44 46.25 0.78
C ILE A 27 0.43 45.54 -0.25
N CYS A 28 1.61 46.08 -0.59
CA CYS A 28 2.54 45.44 -1.52
C CYS A 28 2.94 44.03 -1.06
N ALA A 29 3.21 43.82 0.22
CA ALA A 29 3.53 42.51 0.78
C ALA A 29 2.35 41.53 0.67
N THR A 30 1.12 41.98 0.95
CA THR A 30 -0.09 41.14 0.80
C THR A 30 -0.36 40.75 -0.65
N VAL A 31 -0.17 41.67 -1.61
CA VAL A 31 -0.35 41.37 -3.03
C VAL A 31 0.72 40.39 -3.53
N LEU A 32 1.98 40.59 -3.16
CA LEU A 32 3.07 39.71 -3.56
C LEU A 32 2.88 38.28 -3.03
N THR A 33 2.45 38.14 -1.76
CA THR A 33 2.16 36.82 -1.17
C THR A 33 0.95 36.14 -1.82
N ALA A 34 -0.11 36.90 -2.14
CA ALA A 34 -1.27 36.36 -2.87
C ALA A 34 -0.87 35.87 -4.28
N MET A 35 -0.02 36.62 -4.98
CA MET A 35 0.47 36.24 -6.31
C MET A 35 1.35 34.99 -6.26
N ASN A 36 2.25 34.88 -5.28
CA ASN A 36 3.07 33.69 -5.09
C ASN A 36 2.21 32.44 -4.85
N ARG A 37 1.15 32.55 -4.05
CA ARG A 37 0.19 31.46 -3.83
C ARG A 37 -0.57 31.10 -5.10
N ALA A 38 -1.01 32.10 -5.88
CA ALA A 38 -1.71 31.85 -7.13
C ALA A 38 -0.82 31.13 -8.16
N ILE A 39 0.46 31.49 -8.25
CA ILE A 39 1.43 30.82 -9.12
C ILE A 39 1.65 29.37 -8.68
N ALA A 40 1.82 29.12 -7.38
CA ALA A 40 1.97 27.76 -6.84
C ALA A 40 0.76 26.88 -7.19
N VAL A 41 -0.46 27.37 -6.93
CA VAL A 41 -1.70 26.66 -7.28
C VAL A 41 -1.83 26.41 -8.79
N ALA A 42 -1.40 27.36 -9.62
CA ALA A 42 -1.44 27.19 -11.08
C ALA A 42 -0.45 26.12 -11.56
N ILE A 43 0.75 26.04 -10.97
CA ILE A 43 1.73 24.99 -11.24
C ILE A 43 1.16 23.63 -10.84
N ASP A 44 0.57 23.53 -9.65
CA ASP A 44 0.00 22.28 -9.13
C ASP A 44 -1.18 21.79 -9.98
N LEU A 45 -2.05 22.70 -10.42
CA LEU A 45 -3.16 22.37 -11.30
C LEU A 45 -2.67 21.86 -12.67
N ARG A 46 -1.61 22.47 -13.21
CA ARG A 46 -0.99 22.01 -14.46
C ARG A 46 -0.44 20.59 -14.32
N LYS A 47 0.35 20.33 -13.27
CA LYS A 47 0.91 19.00 -13.00
C LYS A 47 -0.18 17.95 -12.80
N ARG A 48 -1.23 18.30 -12.05
CA ARG A 48 -2.41 17.44 -11.88
C ARG A 48 -3.06 17.08 -13.21
N THR A 49 -3.19 18.06 -14.11
CA THR A 49 -3.77 17.84 -15.44
C THR A 49 -2.90 16.90 -16.27
N GLN A 50 -1.58 17.09 -16.25
CA GLN A 50 -0.63 16.20 -16.93
C GLN A 50 -0.67 14.77 -16.37
N ALA A 51 -0.66 14.62 -15.04
CA ALA A 51 -0.79 13.31 -14.40
C ALA A 51 -2.13 12.64 -14.75
N PHE A 52 -3.23 13.40 -14.81
CA PHE A 52 -4.51 12.90 -15.27
C PHE A 52 -4.48 12.45 -16.73
N GLU A 53 -3.82 13.20 -17.63
CA GLU A 53 -3.65 12.83 -19.03
C GLU A 53 -2.86 11.53 -19.17
N VAL A 54 -1.76 11.36 -18.43
CA VAL A 54 -0.97 10.11 -18.41
C VAL A 54 -1.81 8.94 -17.90
N ALA A 55 -2.52 9.11 -16.78
CA ALA A 55 -3.39 8.07 -16.25
C ALA A 55 -4.51 7.70 -17.23
N ARG A 56 -5.05 8.70 -17.95
CA ARG A 56 -6.09 8.51 -18.96
C ARG A 56 -5.54 7.78 -20.19
N GLU A 57 -4.37 8.15 -20.70
CA GLU A 57 -3.73 7.50 -21.84
C GLU A 57 -3.46 6.02 -21.53
N ASN A 58 -2.94 5.72 -20.33
CA ASN A 58 -2.74 4.35 -19.88
C ASN A 58 -4.06 3.57 -19.81
N MET A 59 -5.13 4.21 -19.33
CA MET A 59 -6.46 3.59 -19.31
C MET A 59 -6.99 3.35 -20.73
N GLU A 60 -6.83 4.30 -21.65
CA GLU A 60 -7.24 4.15 -23.05
C GLU A 60 -6.47 3.03 -23.75
N ASN A 61 -5.16 2.95 -23.53
CA ASN A 61 -4.32 1.88 -24.04
C ASN A 61 -4.79 0.51 -23.53
N LEU A 62 -5.10 0.40 -22.24
CA LEU A 62 -5.62 -0.82 -21.64
C LEU A 62 -6.98 -1.21 -22.24
N LEU A 63 -7.89 -0.24 -22.41
CA LEU A 63 -9.22 -0.47 -22.99
C LEU A 63 -9.19 -0.83 -24.48
N CYS A 64 -8.09 -0.51 -25.18
CA CYS A 64 -7.89 -0.92 -26.57
C CYS A 64 -7.40 -2.36 -26.72
N LEU A 65 -6.98 -3.02 -25.63
CA LEU A 65 -6.53 -4.42 -25.68
C LEU A 65 -7.72 -5.37 -25.89
N VAL A 66 -7.51 -6.37 -26.75
CA VAL A 66 -8.54 -7.38 -27.08
C VAL A 66 -8.81 -8.33 -25.90
N SER A 67 -7.81 -8.52 -25.04
CA SER A 67 -7.89 -9.36 -23.84
C SER A 67 -7.00 -8.78 -22.77
N VAL A 68 -7.47 -8.81 -21.53
CA VAL A 68 -6.73 -8.30 -20.37
C VAL A 68 -6.56 -9.44 -19.37
N SER A 69 -5.33 -9.60 -18.87
CA SER A 69 -5.00 -10.47 -17.73
C SER A 69 -4.66 -9.62 -16.51
N GLU A 70 -4.64 -10.22 -15.32
CA GLU A 70 -4.11 -9.56 -14.12
C GLU A 70 -2.64 -9.21 -14.37
N VAL A 71 -2.36 -7.92 -14.46
CA VAL A 71 -1.04 -7.35 -14.75
C VAL A 71 -0.90 -6.07 -13.95
N SER A 72 0.29 -5.86 -13.40
CA SER A 72 0.73 -4.58 -12.87
C SER A 72 1.92 -4.12 -13.72
N ASP A 73 1.78 -2.95 -14.32
CA ASP A 73 2.80 -2.29 -15.12
C ASP A 73 3.12 -0.93 -14.51
N PHE A 74 4.37 -0.49 -14.61
CA PHE A 74 4.84 0.75 -14.02
C PHE A 74 5.93 1.39 -14.86
N GLY A 75 6.01 2.72 -14.80
CA GLY A 75 7.01 3.45 -15.56
C GLY A 75 7.06 4.93 -15.22
N ILE A 76 7.93 5.61 -15.95
CA ILE A 76 8.05 7.08 -15.92
C ILE A 76 7.55 7.58 -17.26
N ASP A 77 6.79 8.68 -17.26
CA ASP A 77 6.31 9.27 -18.51
C ASP A 77 7.49 9.90 -19.30
N PRO A 78 7.67 9.56 -20.59
CA PRO A 78 8.77 10.11 -21.39
C PRO A 78 8.68 11.62 -21.64
N LEU A 79 7.47 12.19 -21.63
CA LEU A 79 7.23 13.62 -21.86
C LEU A 79 7.31 14.42 -20.55
N HIS A 80 7.02 13.77 -19.43
CA HIS A 80 6.99 14.31 -18.07
C HIS A 80 7.78 13.42 -17.11
N PRO A 81 9.12 13.54 -17.07
CA PRO A 81 9.98 12.69 -16.23
C PRO A 81 9.74 12.81 -14.73
N ASP A 82 9.00 13.83 -14.28
CA ASP A 82 8.56 14.02 -12.91
C ASP A 82 7.26 13.28 -12.57
N ILE A 83 6.68 12.56 -13.53
CA ILE A 83 5.45 11.78 -13.37
C ILE A 83 5.79 10.28 -13.46
N GLU A 84 5.52 9.57 -12.38
CA GLU A 84 5.57 8.12 -12.32
C GLU A 84 4.16 7.57 -12.47
N TRP A 85 3.99 6.49 -13.24
CA TRP A 85 2.69 5.89 -13.46
C TRP A 85 2.69 4.40 -13.13
N GLU A 86 1.52 3.90 -12.78
CA GLU A 86 1.25 2.52 -12.40
C GLU A 86 -0.12 2.12 -12.97
N THR A 87 -0.20 1.00 -13.68
CA THR A 87 -1.46 0.44 -14.18
C THR A 87 -1.61 -0.96 -13.62
N THR A 88 -2.66 -1.17 -12.84
CA THR A 88 -2.94 -2.45 -12.19
C THR A 88 -4.32 -2.95 -12.58
N VAL A 89 -4.39 -4.20 -13.03
CA VAL A 89 -5.64 -4.91 -13.30
C VAL A 89 -5.84 -5.96 -12.22
N GLU A 90 -6.93 -5.85 -11.47
CA GLU A 90 -7.22 -6.72 -10.35
C GLU A 90 -8.67 -7.19 -10.35
N SER A 91 -8.89 -8.36 -9.76
CA SER A 91 -10.22 -8.89 -9.47
C SER A 91 -10.77 -8.26 -8.19
N PHE A 92 -12.01 -7.76 -8.25
CA PHE A 92 -12.72 -7.10 -7.17
C PHE A 92 -14.10 -7.71 -6.95
N SER A 93 -14.47 -7.98 -5.69
CA SER A 93 -15.81 -8.47 -5.34
C SER A 93 -16.71 -7.32 -4.90
N GLU A 94 -17.82 -7.12 -5.60
CA GLU A 94 -18.79 -6.06 -5.27
C GLU A 94 -19.58 -6.43 -3.98
N PRO A 95 -19.52 -5.61 -2.91
CA PRO A 95 -20.15 -5.97 -1.63
C PRO A 95 -21.67 -6.13 -1.68
N ALA A 96 -22.34 -5.42 -2.60
CA ALA A 96 -23.81 -5.40 -2.68
C ALA A 96 -24.39 -6.61 -3.43
N THR A 97 -23.73 -7.05 -4.50
CA THR A 97 -24.23 -8.13 -5.36
C THR A 97 -23.45 -9.44 -5.20
N ASN A 98 -22.30 -9.39 -4.52
CA ASN A 98 -21.35 -10.49 -4.35
C ASN A 98 -20.84 -11.05 -5.71
N LYS A 99 -20.92 -10.24 -6.77
CA LYS A 99 -20.38 -10.57 -8.09
C LYS A 99 -18.93 -10.09 -8.17
N MET A 100 -18.09 -10.92 -8.77
CA MET A 100 -16.71 -10.55 -9.05
C MET A 100 -16.61 -9.81 -10.38
N TRP A 101 -15.80 -8.77 -10.39
CA TRP A 101 -15.51 -7.91 -11.53
C TRP A 101 -14.00 -7.81 -11.71
N ILE A 102 -13.57 -7.55 -12.94
CA ILE A 102 -12.21 -7.12 -13.20
C ILE A 102 -12.24 -5.59 -13.27
N GLN A 103 -11.41 -4.95 -12.45
CA GLN A 103 -11.19 -3.51 -12.49
C GLN A 103 -9.78 -3.17 -12.96
N ALA A 104 -9.68 -2.11 -13.75
CA ALA A 104 -8.43 -1.46 -14.08
C ALA A 104 -8.25 -0.23 -13.20
N VAL A 105 -7.08 -0.08 -12.61
CA VAL A 105 -6.66 1.05 -11.79
C VAL A 105 -5.41 1.64 -12.43
N CYS A 106 -5.57 2.77 -13.13
CA CYS A 106 -4.45 3.53 -13.66
C CYS A 106 -4.15 4.69 -12.73
N THR A 107 -2.90 4.83 -12.33
CA THR A 107 -2.47 5.88 -11.43
C THR A 107 -1.26 6.62 -12.00
N ALA A 108 -1.24 7.94 -11.80
CA ALA A 108 -0.07 8.78 -12.00
C ALA A 108 0.25 9.57 -10.72
N SER A 109 1.52 9.61 -10.34
CA SER A 109 2.06 10.29 -9.16
C SER A 109 2.98 11.43 -9.59
N TYR A 110 2.89 12.58 -8.94
CA TYR A 110 3.69 13.77 -9.27
C TYR A 110 4.03 14.59 -8.02
N PRO A 111 5.19 15.28 -7.97
CA PRO A 111 5.52 16.18 -6.88
C PRO A 111 4.82 17.53 -7.05
N ASP A 112 4.16 18.04 -6.01
CA ASP A 112 3.55 19.38 -6.00
C ASP A 112 4.56 20.51 -5.73
N SER A 113 4.08 21.74 -5.63
CA SER A 113 4.88 22.94 -5.38
C SER A 113 5.53 22.98 -3.99
N SER A 114 5.03 22.19 -3.03
CA SER A 114 5.65 21.93 -1.72
C SER A 114 6.65 20.76 -1.75
N GLY A 115 6.67 19.97 -2.83
CA GLY A 115 7.48 18.77 -2.95
C GLY A 115 6.83 17.51 -2.36
N GLU A 116 5.55 17.57 -2.00
CA GLU A 116 4.78 16.39 -1.58
C GLU A 116 4.31 15.61 -2.82
N ILE A 117 4.32 14.28 -2.72
CA ILE A 117 3.87 13.41 -3.82
C ILE A 117 2.34 13.34 -3.78
N GLN A 118 1.71 13.81 -4.85
CA GLN A 118 0.28 13.72 -5.08
C GLN A 118 -0.01 12.59 -6.07
N LYS A 119 -1.16 11.90 -5.91
CA LYS A 119 -1.54 10.72 -6.69
C LYS A 119 -2.91 10.95 -7.35
N VAL A 120 -3.01 10.72 -8.66
CA VAL A 120 -4.26 10.77 -9.44
C VAL A 120 -4.61 9.37 -9.90
N THR A 121 -5.69 8.82 -9.36
CA THR A 121 -6.16 7.47 -9.68
C THR A 121 -7.42 7.51 -10.55
N LEU A 122 -7.41 6.73 -11.61
CA LEU A 122 -8.54 6.42 -12.46
C LEU A 122 -8.89 4.94 -12.32
N THR A 123 -10.15 4.69 -11.98
CA THR A 123 -10.68 3.33 -11.82
C THR A 123 -11.76 3.09 -12.86
N HIS A 124 -11.70 1.95 -13.55
CA HIS A 124 -12.70 1.55 -14.53
C HIS A 124 -13.05 0.06 -14.40
N TRP A 125 -14.33 -0.26 -14.55
CA TRP A 125 -14.82 -1.64 -14.50
C TRP A 125 -14.80 -2.22 -15.91
N LEU A 126 -13.99 -3.26 -16.14
CA LEU A 126 -13.80 -3.83 -17.47
C LEU A 126 -14.92 -4.81 -17.83
N THR A 127 -15.07 -5.85 -17.01
CA THR A 127 -16.05 -6.91 -17.24
C THR A 127 -16.45 -7.59 -15.95
N GLY A 128 -17.70 -8.05 -15.91
CA GLY A 128 -18.14 -8.99 -14.91
C GLY A 128 -17.52 -10.36 -15.18
N LEU A 129 -17.15 -11.08 -14.12
CA LEU A 129 -16.72 -12.46 -14.20
C LEU A 129 -17.95 -13.38 -14.15
N SER A 130 -17.94 -14.45 -14.95
CA SER A 130 -18.94 -15.51 -14.77
C SER A 130 -18.70 -16.26 -13.47
N ASP A 131 -19.75 -16.85 -12.88
CA ASP A 131 -19.65 -17.61 -11.62
C ASP A 131 -18.57 -18.70 -11.67
N LYS A 132 -18.38 -19.34 -12.84
CA LYS A 132 -17.33 -20.34 -13.05
C LYS A 132 -15.93 -19.75 -13.01
N GLN A 133 -15.72 -18.60 -13.65
CA GLN A 133 -14.42 -17.91 -13.63
C GLN A 133 -14.12 -17.35 -12.24
N ALA A 134 -15.13 -16.82 -11.55
CA ALA A 134 -15.01 -16.36 -10.18
C ALA A 134 -14.62 -17.50 -9.24
N GLN A 135 -15.24 -18.68 -9.36
CA GLN A 135 -14.86 -19.87 -8.60
C GLN A 135 -13.41 -20.29 -8.89
N MET A 136 -12.98 -20.30 -10.15
CA MET A 136 -11.60 -20.64 -10.49
C MET A 136 -10.58 -19.68 -9.84
N ILE A 137 -10.86 -18.38 -9.85
CA ILE A 137 -9.99 -17.38 -9.20
C ILE A 137 -9.98 -17.57 -7.68
N LEU A 138 -11.14 -17.78 -7.06
CA LEU A 138 -11.23 -18.03 -5.62
C LEU A 138 -10.52 -19.33 -5.22
N ASP A 139 -10.65 -20.40 -5.99
CA ASP A 139 -9.95 -21.67 -5.74
C ASP A 139 -8.44 -21.53 -5.92
N GLN A 140 -8.00 -20.68 -6.87
CA GLN A 140 -6.58 -20.33 -7.01
C GLN A 140 -6.09 -19.52 -5.80
N GLN A 141 -6.76 -18.42 -5.44
CA GLN A 141 -6.40 -17.60 -4.27
C GLN A 141 -6.42 -18.41 -2.98
N LYS A 142 -7.39 -19.32 -2.84
CA LYS A 142 -7.47 -20.23 -1.70
C LYS A 142 -6.26 -21.16 -1.67
N ARG A 143 -5.91 -21.81 -2.78
CA ARG A 143 -4.70 -22.64 -2.87
C ARG A 143 -3.43 -21.84 -2.58
N GLU A 144 -3.31 -20.62 -3.09
CA GLU A 144 -2.18 -19.73 -2.82
C GLU A 144 -2.13 -19.31 -1.34
N SER A 145 -3.28 -19.03 -0.73
CA SER A 145 -3.36 -18.68 0.69
C SER A 145 -3.06 -19.87 1.59
N GLU A 146 -3.55 -21.07 1.24
CA GLU A 146 -3.21 -22.32 1.91
C GLU A 146 -1.72 -22.60 1.76
N TYR A 147 -1.16 -22.38 0.57
CA TYR A 147 0.27 -22.49 0.28
C TYR A 147 1.11 -21.50 1.11
N MET A 148 0.70 -20.24 1.22
CA MET A 148 1.35 -19.25 2.08
C MET A 148 1.23 -19.62 3.55
N ASN A 149 0.05 -20.08 3.99
CA ASN A 149 -0.16 -20.56 5.35
C ASN A 149 0.69 -21.79 5.63
N LEU A 150 0.92 -22.72 4.70
CA LEU A 150 1.80 -23.87 4.90
C LEU A 150 3.29 -23.49 4.97
N LEU A 151 3.67 -22.43 4.26
CA LEU A 151 4.99 -21.82 4.44
C LEU A 151 5.12 -21.12 5.80
N ASN A 152 4.03 -20.56 6.32
CA ASN A 152 3.99 -19.81 7.58
C ASN A 152 3.72 -20.69 8.83
N ASP A 153 2.94 -21.76 8.73
CA ASP A 153 2.66 -22.75 9.79
C ASP A 153 3.91 -23.56 10.18
N ASN A 154 5.02 -23.32 9.48
CA ASN A 154 6.36 -23.69 9.92
C ASN A 154 7.01 -22.65 10.84
N ASP A 155 6.26 -21.75 11.48
CA ASP A 155 6.74 -20.88 12.56
C ASP A 155 7.63 -21.64 13.54
N ARG A 156 7.26 -22.88 13.90
CA ARG A 156 8.08 -23.72 14.78
C ARG A 156 9.42 -24.15 14.17
N ILE A 157 9.46 -24.48 12.88
CA ILE A 157 10.70 -24.86 12.18
C ILE A 157 11.58 -23.63 11.95
N VAL A 158 10.99 -22.50 11.55
CA VAL A 158 11.70 -21.24 11.37
C VAL A 158 12.30 -20.79 12.69
N GLN A 159 11.53 -20.82 13.78
CA GLN A 159 12.00 -20.54 15.15
C GLN A 159 13.14 -21.48 15.57
N GLU A 160 13.03 -22.78 15.26
CA GLU A 160 14.08 -23.75 15.58
C GLU A 160 15.37 -23.47 14.80
N GLN A 161 15.27 -23.19 13.49
CA GLN A 161 16.41 -22.82 12.64
C GLN A 161 17.06 -21.50 13.09
N GLU A 162 16.27 -20.52 13.52
CA GLU A 162 16.79 -19.26 14.09
C GLU A 162 17.47 -19.46 15.45
N ALA A 163 16.90 -20.30 16.31
CA ALA A 163 17.51 -20.68 17.58
C ALA A 163 18.86 -21.38 17.35
N ILE A 164 18.94 -22.31 16.38
CA ILE A 164 20.19 -22.96 15.99
C ILE A 164 21.19 -21.94 15.46
N ARG A 165 20.78 -21.02 14.55
CA ARG A 165 21.67 -19.94 14.06
C ARG A 165 22.24 -19.12 15.20
N ARG A 166 21.41 -18.76 16.18
CA ARG A 166 21.84 -17.96 17.32
C ARG A 166 22.83 -18.73 18.21
N TYR A 167 22.51 -19.98 18.53
CA TYR A 167 23.40 -20.84 19.29
C TYR A 167 24.76 -21.04 18.59
N LEU A 168 24.76 -21.36 17.29
CA LEU A 168 25.99 -21.50 16.50
C LEU A 168 26.84 -20.22 16.54
N ARG A 169 26.20 -19.04 16.47
CA ARG A 169 26.88 -17.75 16.56
C ARG A 169 27.52 -17.54 17.94
N GLU A 170 26.79 -17.82 19.01
CA GLU A 170 27.27 -17.65 20.39
C GLU A 170 28.42 -18.61 20.72
N MET A 171 28.41 -19.82 20.14
CA MET A 171 29.49 -20.80 20.24
C MET A 171 30.70 -20.49 19.35
N GLY A 172 30.66 -19.41 18.56
CA GLY A 172 31.74 -19.02 17.65
C GLY A 172 31.92 -19.94 16.45
N LEU A 173 30.91 -20.73 16.09
CA LEU A 173 30.93 -21.61 14.92
C LEU A 173 30.61 -20.80 13.65
N GLU A 174 31.15 -21.23 12.51
CA GLU A 174 30.93 -20.55 11.23
C GLU A 174 29.48 -20.70 10.76
N LEU A 175 28.78 -19.58 10.57
CA LEU A 175 27.39 -19.55 10.11
C LEU A 175 27.22 -19.76 8.59
N LYS A 176 28.30 -19.58 7.82
CA LYS A 176 28.24 -19.64 6.35
C LYS A 176 27.71 -21.00 5.86
N PRO A 177 28.26 -22.15 6.29
CA PRO A 177 27.80 -23.44 5.77
C PRO A 177 26.34 -23.74 6.15
N TYR A 178 25.89 -23.31 7.34
CA TYR A 178 24.49 -23.46 7.74
C TYR A 178 23.55 -22.59 6.89
N SER A 179 23.94 -21.36 6.57
CA SER A 179 23.15 -20.48 5.72
C SER A 179 23.01 -21.00 4.28
N GLU A 180 24.04 -21.70 3.77
CA GLU A 180 24.01 -22.37 2.47
C GLU A 180 22.99 -23.53 2.45
N ILE A 181 22.95 -24.35 3.51
CA ILE A 181 21.97 -25.45 3.63
C ILE A 181 20.55 -24.92 3.63
N LEU A 182 20.28 -23.85 4.39
CA LEU A 182 18.95 -23.25 4.44
C LEU A 182 18.55 -22.64 3.10
N THR A 183 19.52 -22.14 2.33
CA THR A 183 19.30 -21.64 0.97
C THR A 183 18.98 -22.81 0.02
N GLU A 184 19.70 -23.92 0.15
CA GLU A 184 19.45 -25.14 -0.62
C GLU A 184 18.08 -25.75 -0.31
N GLN A 185 17.70 -25.84 0.97
CA GLN A 185 16.36 -26.29 1.37
C GLN A 185 15.27 -25.40 0.73
N LYS A 186 15.45 -24.07 0.74
CA LYS A 186 14.50 -23.14 0.08
C LYS A 186 14.42 -23.39 -1.43
N ARG A 187 15.55 -23.70 -2.07
CA ARG A 187 15.62 -24.01 -3.50
C ARG A 187 14.94 -25.34 -3.83
N GLU A 188 15.20 -26.39 -3.04
CA GLU A 188 14.57 -27.71 -3.21
C GLU A 188 13.05 -27.64 -2.98
N LYS A 189 12.59 -26.93 -1.95
CA LYS A 189 11.15 -26.68 -1.73
C LYS A 189 10.52 -26.02 -2.95
N ARG A 190 11.12 -24.93 -3.44
CA ARG A 190 10.63 -24.21 -4.63
C ARG A 190 10.62 -25.10 -5.87
N LYS A 191 11.66 -25.91 -6.07
CA LYS A 191 11.74 -26.83 -7.21
C LYS A 191 10.62 -27.87 -7.14
N TRP A 192 10.43 -28.49 -5.97
CA TRP A 192 9.41 -29.51 -5.77
C TRP A 192 8.01 -28.94 -6.03
N ILE A 193 7.74 -27.74 -5.52
CA ILE A 193 6.44 -27.06 -5.73
C ILE A 193 6.18 -26.77 -7.20
N ASN A 194 7.20 -26.42 -7.98
CA ASN A 194 7.05 -26.19 -9.41
C ASN A 194 6.85 -27.47 -10.22
N GLU A 195 7.31 -28.61 -9.71
CA GLU A 195 7.35 -29.90 -10.43
C GLU A 195 6.14 -30.80 -10.10
N TYR A 196 5.56 -30.65 -8.91
CA TYR A 196 4.46 -31.48 -8.42
C TYR A 196 3.24 -30.62 -8.06
N GLU A 197 2.04 -31.11 -8.40
CA GLU A 197 0.81 -30.57 -7.82
C GLU A 197 0.83 -30.82 -6.30
N TYR A 198 0.43 -29.82 -5.51
CA TYR A 198 0.60 -29.86 -4.06
C TYR A 198 -0.15 -31.06 -3.45
N ASP A 199 0.63 -32.03 -2.97
CA ASP A 199 0.17 -33.16 -2.18
C ASP A 199 0.76 -33.05 -0.77
N PRO A 200 -0.07 -32.89 0.29
CA PRO A 200 0.40 -32.78 1.67
C PRO A 200 1.26 -33.95 2.14
N GLU A 201 0.99 -35.17 1.69
CA GLU A 201 1.75 -36.36 2.12
C GLU A 201 3.15 -36.34 1.52
N LEU A 202 3.24 -36.13 0.20
CA LEU A 202 4.52 -36.05 -0.50
C LEU A 202 5.35 -34.83 -0.08
N PHE A 203 4.69 -33.71 0.25
CA PHE A 203 5.37 -32.54 0.80
C PHE A 203 5.91 -32.81 2.22
N GLY A 204 5.19 -33.59 3.03
CA GLY A 204 5.65 -34.07 4.32
C GLY A 204 6.94 -34.88 4.23
N ASP A 205 7.03 -35.78 3.25
CA ASP A 205 8.24 -36.58 2.98
C ASP A 205 9.42 -35.71 2.56
N LEU A 206 9.19 -34.72 1.67
CA LEU A 206 10.20 -33.74 1.31
C LEU A 206 10.71 -33.00 2.54
N MET A 207 9.81 -32.46 3.35
CA MET A 207 10.15 -31.73 4.58
C MET A 207 10.94 -32.60 5.57
N GLY A 208 10.60 -33.89 5.68
CA GLY A 208 11.36 -34.88 6.43
C GLY A 208 12.79 -35.01 5.91
N SER A 209 12.96 -35.23 4.60
CA SER A 209 14.28 -35.38 3.97
C SER A 209 15.16 -34.13 4.11
N LEU A 210 14.57 -32.93 4.03
CA LEU A 210 15.29 -31.67 4.20
C LEU A 210 15.77 -31.48 5.64
N ARG A 211 14.97 -31.90 6.62
CA ARG A 211 15.34 -31.89 8.04
C ARG A 211 16.43 -32.92 8.33
N ASP A 212 16.35 -34.11 7.73
CA ASP A 212 17.37 -35.13 7.91
C ASP A 212 18.74 -34.66 7.37
N LYS A 213 18.76 -34.01 6.19
CA LYS A 213 19.98 -33.36 5.65
C LYS A 213 20.54 -32.30 6.59
N GLU A 214 19.67 -31.53 7.26
CA GLU A 214 20.08 -30.52 8.23
C GLU A 214 20.71 -31.16 9.47
N TYR A 215 20.10 -32.21 10.00
CA TYR A 215 20.60 -32.96 11.15
C TYR A 215 21.91 -33.69 10.83
N GLU A 216 22.05 -34.28 9.65
CA GLU A 216 23.31 -34.88 9.19
C GLU A 216 24.44 -33.84 9.16
N TRP A 217 24.16 -32.62 8.71
CA TRP A 217 25.14 -31.55 8.74
C TRP A 217 25.48 -31.10 10.16
N LEU A 218 24.49 -30.92 11.03
CA LEU A 218 24.72 -30.59 12.44
C LEU A 218 25.57 -31.67 13.14
N ASP A 219 25.30 -32.94 12.88
CA ASP A 219 26.10 -34.05 13.40
C ASP A 219 27.53 -34.02 12.86
N SER A 220 27.73 -33.62 11.59
CA SER A 220 29.06 -33.50 10.97
C SER A 220 29.96 -32.48 11.67
N ILE A 221 29.37 -31.40 12.21
CA ILE A 221 30.09 -30.39 13.01
C ILE A 221 30.14 -30.76 14.51
N ARG A 222 29.72 -31.97 14.88
CA ARG A 222 29.61 -32.47 16.26
C ARG A 222 28.71 -31.59 17.13
N PHE A 223 27.59 -31.13 16.56
CA PHE A 223 26.59 -30.37 17.29
C PHE A 223 26.11 -31.16 18.50
N ASN A 224 26.14 -30.54 19.69
CA ASN A 224 25.72 -31.19 20.93
C ASN A 224 24.27 -30.83 21.25
N TRP A 225 23.35 -31.74 20.95
CA TRP A 225 21.92 -31.56 21.17
C TRP A 225 21.55 -31.33 22.64
N ASP A 226 22.28 -31.95 23.59
CA ASP A 226 22.04 -31.74 25.02
C ASP A 226 22.43 -30.33 25.46
N ASP A 227 23.52 -29.81 24.90
CA ASP A 227 24.00 -28.46 25.19
C ASP A 227 23.07 -27.41 24.57
N PHE A 228 22.65 -27.61 23.31
CA PHE A 228 21.65 -26.77 22.67
C PHE A 228 20.31 -26.76 23.43
N THR A 229 19.86 -27.94 23.91
CA THR A 229 18.62 -28.04 24.69
C THR A 229 18.72 -27.27 26.01
N ARG A 230 19.86 -27.37 26.70
CA ARG A 230 20.13 -26.59 27.91
C ARG A 230 20.14 -25.09 27.62
N TRP A 231 20.87 -24.68 26.57
CA TRP A 231 20.93 -23.29 26.12
C TRP A 231 19.55 -22.72 25.78
N ARG A 232 18.69 -23.50 25.11
CA ARG A 232 17.33 -23.11 24.76
C ARG A 232 16.43 -22.91 25.98
N LEU A 233 16.59 -23.73 27.03
CA LEU A 233 15.88 -23.56 28.30
C LEU A 233 16.30 -22.29 29.05
N GLU A 234 17.59 -21.95 28.97
CA GLU A 234 18.13 -20.71 29.56
C GLU A 234 17.75 -19.46 28.74
N ASN A 235 17.42 -19.64 27.45
CA ASN A 235 17.04 -18.58 26.51
C ASN A 235 15.64 -18.84 25.89
N PRO A 236 14.56 -18.82 26.68
CA PRO A 236 13.22 -19.23 26.23
C PRO A 236 12.58 -18.29 25.20
N ASN A 237 13.20 -17.13 24.92
CA ASN A 237 12.71 -16.15 23.96
C ASN A 237 13.82 -15.77 22.96
N PRO A 238 14.17 -16.65 22.02
CA PRO A 238 15.20 -16.37 21.02
C PRO A 238 14.84 -15.21 20.08
N GLU A 239 13.55 -14.86 20.00
CA GLU A 239 12.94 -13.90 19.06
C GLU A 239 13.28 -12.43 19.35
N LYS A 240 13.78 -12.08 20.54
CA LYS A 240 14.26 -10.73 20.81
C LYS A 240 15.77 -10.65 20.56
N PRO A 241 16.22 -10.04 19.44
CA PRO A 241 17.64 -9.77 19.28
C PRO A 241 18.13 -8.90 20.44
N VAL A 242 19.18 -9.36 21.11
CA VAL A 242 19.89 -8.62 22.14
C VAL A 242 20.55 -7.42 21.44
N GLY A 243 19.84 -6.29 21.36
CA GLY A 243 20.36 -5.04 20.79
C GLY A 243 19.41 -4.21 19.92
N SER A 244 18.19 -4.65 19.59
CA SER A 244 17.26 -3.80 18.83
C SER A 244 16.44 -2.89 19.75
N SER A 245 17.09 -1.90 20.35
CA SER A 245 16.43 -0.65 20.74
C SER A 245 16.48 0.32 19.56
N GLU A 246 15.94 -0.09 18.43
CA GLU A 246 15.56 0.83 17.35
C GLU A 246 14.08 0.61 17.10
N SER A 247 13.33 1.65 17.49
CA SER A 247 11.94 1.88 17.21
C SER A 247 11.71 1.84 15.70
N PHE A 248 11.50 0.64 15.14
CA PHE A 248 10.85 0.49 13.85
C PHE A 248 9.35 0.55 14.11
N GLY A 249 8.71 1.57 13.53
CA GLY A 249 7.34 1.94 13.78
C GLY A 249 6.38 0.76 13.66
N ASP A 250 5.53 0.67 14.67
CA ASP A 250 4.22 0.05 14.68
C ASP A 250 3.50 0.18 13.32
N MET A 251 3.60 -0.86 12.50
CA MET A 251 2.63 -1.13 11.45
C MET A 251 1.65 -2.17 11.99
N GLY A 252 0.64 -1.64 12.68
CA GLY A 252 -0.74 -2.06 12.59
C GLY A 252 -0.98 -3.56 12.58
N SER A 253 -1.00 -4.17 13.76
CA SER A 253 -1.81 -5.35 13.98
C SER A 253 -3.26 -5.03 13.58
N ASN A 254 -3.71 -5.61 12.47
CA ASN A 254 -5.14 -5.75 12.19
C ASN A 254 -5.74 -6.70 13.24
N GLU A 255 -6.07 -6.12 14.39
CA GLU A 255 -7.04 -6.69 15.30
C GLU A 255 -8.33 -6.92 14.53
N VAL A 256 -8.70 -8.19 14.37
CA VAL A 256 -10.06 -8.58 14.01
C VAL A 256 -11.02 -7.89 14.98
N PRO A 257 -11.91 -7.01 14.52
CA PRO A 257 -12.78 -6.30 15.43
C PRO A 257 -13.74 -7.30 16.06
N LYS A 258 -13.63 -7.45 17.38
CA LYS A 258 -14.64 -8.10 18.21
C LYS A 258 -15.98 -7.45 17.87
N LYS A 259 -16.91 -8.25 17.34
CA LYS A 259 -18.32 -7.89 17.15
C LYS A 259 -18.86 -7.26 18.44
N SER A 260 -18.91 -5.93 18.47
CA SER A 260 -19.71 -5.21 19.44
C SER A 260 -21.15 -5.34 18.99
N LEU A 261 -22.01 -5.82 19.91
CA LEU A 261 -23.45 -5.73 19.80
C LEU A 261 -23.81 -4.25 19.58
N ILE A 262 -24.14 -3.89 18.33
CA ILE A 262 -24.80 -2.62 18.04
C ILE A 262 -26.24 -2.78 18.49
N LYS A 263 -26.53 -2.11 19.61
CA LYS A 263 -27.86 -1.89 20.15
C LYS A 263 -28.64 -1.02 19.16
N ASP A 264 -29.85 -1.45 18.83
CA ASP A 264 -30.79 -0.80 17.92
C ASP A 264 -30.79 0.73 18.02
N ARG A 265 -30.44 1.41 16.92
CA ARG A 265 -30.86 2.78 16.66
C ARG A 265 -31.94 2.76 15.58
N PRO A 266 -33.04 3.50 15.77
CA PRO A 266 -34.09 3.60 14.76
C PRO A 266 -33.53 4.31 13.52
N VAL A 267 -33.75 3.69 12.37
CA VAL A 267 -33.44 4.24 11.05
C VAL A 267 -34.44 5.36 10.77
N ASP A 268 -33.95 6.61 10.70
CA ASP A 268 -34.75 7.74 10.27
C ASP A 268 -35.06 7.64 8.77
N SER A 269 -36.34 7.31 8.52
CA SER A 269 -37.02 6.98 7.26
C SER A 269 -37.19 8.10 6.23
N GLN A 270 -36.22 9.01 6.08
CA GLN A 270 -36.40 10.11 5.12
C GLN A 270 -36.02 9.73 3.69
N ALA A 271 -34.95 8.96 3.49
CA ALA A 271 -34.53 8.50 2.16
C ALA A 271 -35.49 7.46 1.54
N ASP A 272 -36.07 6.59 2.38
CA ASP A 272 -37.02 5.56 1.91
C ASP A 272 -38.38 6.16 1.54
N ARG A 273 -38.77 7.29 2.16
CA ARG A 273 -39.99 8.02 1.78
C ARG A 273 -39.85 8.72 0.43
N GLU A 274 -38.70 9.36 0.17
CA GLU A 274 -38.46 10.04 -1.10
C GLU A 274 -38.40 9.05 -2.27
N MET A 275 -37.83 7.85 -2.05
CA MET A 275 -37.77 6.81 -3.07
C MET A 275 -39.15 6.17 -3.34
N GLN A 276 -40.02 6.02 -2.33
CA GLN A 276 -41.39 5.54 -2.53
C GLN A 276 -42.30 6.58 -3.22
N GLU A 277 -42.15 7.87 -2.91
CA GLU A 277 -42.91 8.93 -3.60
C GLU A 277 -42.51 9.04 -5.09
N PHE A 278 -41.22 8.88 -5.40
CA PHE A 278 -40.75 8.87 -6.78
C PHE A 278 -41.35 7.70 -7.59
N LEU A 279 -41.33 6.49 -7.03
CA LEU A 279 -41.86 5.30 -7.69
C LEU A 279 -43.39 5.37 -7.90
N ASN A 280 -44.12 5.97 -6.95
CA ASN A 280 -45.56 6.17 -7.11
C ASN A 280 -45.90 7.19 -8.21
N SER A 281 -45.06 8.22 -8.41
CA SER A 281 -45.29 9.21 -9.49
C SER A 281 -45.12 8.65 -10.90
N ILE A 282 -44.36 7.56 -11.06
CA ILE A 282 -44.12 6.90 -12.35
C ILE A 282 -45.28 5.96 -12.71
N GLY A 283 -46.01 5.44 -11.72
CA GLY A 283 -47.13 4.51 -11.92
C GLY A 283 -48.42 5.14 -12.44
N GLU A 284 -48.65 6.44 -12.22
CA GLU A 284 -49.93 7.11 -12.51
C GLU A 284 -50.04 7.73 -13.92
N LYS A 285 -49.04 7.54 -14.79
CA LYS A 285 -49.06 8.04 -16.19
C LYS A 285 -49.12 6.95 -17.25
N ARG A 286 -49.75 5.81 -16.95
CA ARG A 286 -50.15 4.81 -17.94
C ARG A 286 -51.65 4.55 -17.94
#